data_AF-A0A8J7WQ59-F1
#
_entry.id   AF-A0A8J7WQ59-F1
#
_cell.length_a   1.000
_cell.length_b   1.000
_cell.length_c   1.000
_cell.angle_alpha   90.00
_cell.angle_beta   90.00
_cell.angle_gamma   90.00
#
_symmetry.space_group_name_H-M   'P 1'
#
loop_
_entity.id
_entity.type
_entity.pdbx_description
1 polymer ?
#
loop_
_entity_poly.entity_id
_entity_poly.type
_entity_poly.pdbx_seq_one_letter_code
_entity_poly.pdbx_strand_id
1 'polypeptide(L)'
;MPTSRRSMLFTTMGLPGIALAESVIAAPAADAAATATAPGTTLALNSVSGDVTLDLAQADTFTATVTGTTRFTFTYSGTAPSPMVTIEPTVVITQDSTGGHSVTFMNVTWLPSGSQPALPLAANAATVACFLTPDLGTTVYGQGALQYGGGYGVYGDGSDGAIVLDGTNTYGFIGRGSQANYYWALRDIYASSLTIAPGCTLQLAGGGTAAFRLYCSGTLTNNGGYIVTYVNSPASGAKAGSNLTWGSLVPGANSPAGSTANATGAAGTSVIGTWGKGATAVGGAGGKNGSGTAGGAGGTANPPNRMPGGTLPRALPQVATLSVTDGTGAPHYFAGGASGGAGAGDGTYAGGAGGPGGNPLFIAARGIVNVGTIAAYGGNGAAAAGGNAAL
;
A
#
# COMPACT_ATOMS: atom_id res chain seq x y z
N MET A 1 12.75 2.49 -27.36
CA MET A 1 12.04 3.77 -27.27
C MET A 1 11.74 4.02 -25.81
N PRO A 2 12.10 5.17 -25.21
CA PRO A 2 11.58 5.51 -23.88
C PRO A 2 10.06 5.50 -23.98
N THR A 3 9.39 4.73 -23.14
CA THR A 3 7.94 4.79 -22.98
C THR A 3 7.59 6.23 -22.64
N SER A 4 7.01 6.96 -23.60
CA SER A 4 6.56 8.33 -23.31
C SER A 4 5.53 8.25 -22.19
N ARG A 5 5.47 9.28 -21.34
CA ARG A 5 4.53 9.37 -20.21
C ARG A 5 3.09 9.02 -20.62
N ARG A 6 2.74 9.19 -21.90
CA ARG A 6 1.54 8.63 -22.57
C ARG A 6 1.21 7.20 -22.20
N SER A 7 2.14 6.24 -22.31
CA SER A 7 1.76 4.82 -22.18
C SER A 7 1.39 4.44 -20.74
N MET A 8 2.00 5.07 -19.73
CA MET A 8 1.66 4.81 -18.33
C MET A 8 0.33 5.43 -17.93
N LEU A 9 -0.02 6.59 -18.49
CA LEU A 9 -1.26 7.32 -18.17
C LEU A 9 -2.51 6.64 -18.75
N PHE A 10 -2.45 6.10 -19.96
CA PHE A 10 -3.62 5.48 -20.61
C PHE A 10 -3.93 4.06 -20.12
N THR A 11 -2.93 3.32 -19.63
CA THR A 11 -3.12 1.92 -19.20
C THR A 11 -3.78 1.80 -17.82
N THR A 12 -3.71 2.84 -16.99
CA THR A 12 -4.26 2.82 -15.61
C THR A 12 -5.76 3.10 -15.51
N MET A 13 -6.43 3.54 -16.59
CA MET A 13 -7.75 4.16 -16.50
C MET A 13 -8.95 3.34 -17.00
N GLY A 14 -8.77 2.13 -17.56
CA GLY A 14 -9.89 1.25 -17.90
C GLY A 14 -10.97 1.84 -18.83
N LEU A 15 -10.66 2.91 -19.56
CA LEU A 15 -11.58 3.53 -20.51
C LEU A 15 -11.73 2.63 -21.76
N PRO A 16 -12.95 2.33 -22.24
CA PRO A 16 -13.14 1.62 -23.49
C PRO A 16 -12.54 2.47 -24.63
N GLY A 17 -11.46 1.98 -25.22
CA GLY A 17 -10.55 2.75 -26.07
C GLY A 17 -11.14 3.37 -27.34
N ILE A 18 -12.41 3.16 -27.67
CA ILE A 18 -13.03 3.61 -28.93
C ILE A 18 -13.31 5.12 -28.97
N ALA A 19 -13.81 5.73 -27.89
CA ALA A 19 -14.21 7.15 -27.93
C ALA A 19 -13.02 8.13 -27.91
N LEU A 20 -11.88 7.72 -27.34
CA LEU A 20 -10.64 8.51 -27.34
C LEU A 20 -9.76 8.21 -28.56
N ALA A 21 -9.81 6.99 -29.11
CA ALA A 21 -9.11 6.63 -30.33
C ALA A 21 -9.56 7.50 -31.52
N GLU A 22 -10.84 7.82 -31.67
CA GLU A 22 -11.29 8.66 -32.80
C GLU A 22 -10.75 10.11 -32.72
N SER A 23 -10.64 10.69 -31.52
CA SER A 23 -10.06 12.03 -31.35
C SER A 23 -8.52 12.07 -31.48
N VAL A 24 -7.85 10.95 -31.16
CA VAL A 24 -6.38 10.85 -31.17
C VAL A 24 -5.85 10.33 -32.53
N ILE A 25 -6.62 9.52 -33.26
CA ILE A 25 -6.27 9.03 -34.61
C ILE A 25 -6.32 10.17 -35.66
N ALA A 26 -7.11 11.22 -35.41
CA ALA A 26 -7.12 12.41 -36.26
C ALA A 26 -5.92 13.35 -36.05
N ALA A 27 -5.16 13.18 -34.97
CA ALA A 27 -3.94 13.95 -34.74
C ALA A 27 -2.77 13.32 -35.51
N PRO A 28 -2.05 14.08 -36.36
CA PRO A 28 -0.89 13.56 -37.07
C PRO A 28 0.13 12.99 -36.08
N ALA A 29 0.74 11.85 -36.42
CA ALA A 29 1.73 11.19 -35.58
C ALA A 29 2.81 12.19 -35.17
N ALA A 30 2.97 12.40 -33.86
CA ALA A 30 4.00 13.28 -33.31
C ALA A 30 5.37 12.69 -33.66
N ASP A 31 6.01 13.26 -34.69
CA ASP A 31 7.35 12.88 -35.08
C ASP A 31 8.32 13.34 -33.99
N ALA A 32 9.19 12.43 -33.51
CA ALA A 32 10.01 12.62 -32.33
C ALA A 32 11.17 13.63 -32.52
N ALA A 33 11.13 14.46 -33.55
CA ALA A 33 12.30 15.15 -34.11
C ALA A 33 12.32 16.68 -33.93
N ALA A 34 11.31 17.33 -33.33
CA ALA A 34 11.32 18.78 -33.16
C ALA A 34 11.19 19.20 -31.69
N THR A 35 12.33 19.46 -31.07
CA THR A 35 12.50 20.08 -29.75
C THR A 35 11.93 21.50 -29.73
N ALA A 36 10.77 21.68 -29.11
CA ALA A 36 10.24 23.01 -28.82
C ALA A 36 10.48 23.43 -27.35
N THR A 37 10.68 22.46 -26.46
CA THR A 37 11.15 22.63 -25.08
C THR A 37 11.89 21.36 -24.69
N ALA A 38 13.02 21.48 -23.97
CA ALA A 38 13.67 20.30 -23.42
C ALA A 38 12.68 19.63 -22.45
N PRO A 39 12.30 18.35 -22.64
CA PRO A 39 11.41 17.68 -21.72
C PRO A 39 11.98 17.73 -20.30
N GLY A 40 11.14 18.06 -19.32
CA GLY A 40 11.48 18.20 -17.91
C GLY A 40 11.80 19.63 -17.44
N THR A 41 11.38 20.67 -18.16
CA THR A 41 11.58 22.06 -17.73
C THR A 41 10.49 22.50 -16.76
N THR A 42 10.89 22.97 -15.57
CA THR A 42 9.97 23.45 -14.52
C THR A 42 10.07 24.96 -14.34
N LEU A 43 8.94 25.67 -14.40
CA LEU A 43 8.81 27.09 -14.09
C LEU A 43 8.04 27.28 -12.78
N ALA A 44 8.69 27.90 -11.79
CA ALA A 44 8.04 28.29 -10.54
C ALA A 44 7.42 29.69 -10.68
N LEU A 45 6.09 29.76 -10.59
CA LEU A 45 5.31 31.00 -10.64
C LEU A 45 5.22 31.70 -9.27
N ASN A 46 5.69 31.05 -8.21
CA ASN A 46 5.60 31.51 -6.82
C ASN A 46 4.14 31.72 -6.38
N SER A 47 3.86 32.82 -5.66
CA SER A 47 2.51 33.15 -5.21
C SER A 47 1.69 33.80 -6.32
N VAL A 48 0.51 33.26 -6.61
CA VAL A 48 -0.37 33.74 -7.67
C VAL A 48 -1.81 33.97 -7.19
N SER A 49 -2.51 34.86 -7.88
CA SER A 49 -3.94 35.14 -7.74
C SER A 49 -4.45 35.82 -9.02
N GLY A 50 -5.76 35.80 -9.27
CA GLY A 50 -6.34 36.42 -10.48
C GLY A 50 -6.06 35.60 -11.74
N ASP A 51 -5.83 36.28 -12.87
CA ASP A 51 -5.65 35.61 -14.16
C ASP A 51 -4.17 35.36 -14.42
N VAL A 52 -3.83 34.09 -14.68
CA VAL A 52 -2.45 33.62 -14.84
C VAL A 52 -2.31 32.88 -16.16
N THR A 53 -1.47 33.40 -17.04
CA THR A 53 -1.16 32.77 -18.33
C THR A 53 0.05 31.86 -18.20
N LEU A 54 -0.12 30.59 -18.58
CA LEU A 54 0.92 29.56 -18.62
C LEU A 54 1.50 29.47 -20.04
N ASP A 55 2.71 30.00 -20.22
CA ASP A 55 3.40 29.98 -21.51
C ASP A 55 4.17 28.67 -21.70
N LEU A 56 3.61 27.80 -22.54
CA LEU A 56 4.13 26.48 -22.87
C LEU A 56 5.48 26.50 -23.63
N ALA A 57 5.92 27.67 -24.08
CA ALA A 57 7.27 27.84 -24.63
C ALA A 57 8.35 27.90 -23.53
N GLN A 58 7.98 28.19 -22.27
CA GLN A 58 8.91 28.37 -21.16
C GLN A 58 9.16 27.10 -20.35
N ALA A 59 8.14 26.25 -20.20
CA ALA A 59 8.19 25.05 -19.39
C ALA A 59 7.11 24.03 -19.77
N ASP A 60 7.35 22.77 -19.43
CA ASP A 60 6.32 21.72 -19.45
C ASP A 60 5.68 21.49 -18.07
N THR A 61 6.31 21.98 -17.01
CA THR A 61 5.84 21.86 -15.63
C THR A 61 5.79 23.24 -14.98
N PHE A 62 4.63 23.60 -14.43
CA PHE A 62 4.43 24.87 -13.73
C PHE A 62 4.14 24.59 -12.26
N THR A 63 4.77 25.32 -11.35
CA THR A 63 4.46 25.23 -9.92
C THR A 63 3.97 26.57 -9.40
N ALA A 64 2.88 26.57 -8.63
CA ALA A 64 2.25 27.79 -8.13
C ALA A 64 1.68 27.60 -6.72
N THR A 65 1.82 28.62 -5.87
CA THR A 65 1.09 28.73 -4.61
C THR A 65 -0.07 29.70 -4.80
N VAL A 66 -1.30 29.24 -4.65
CA VAL A 66 -2.49 30.08 -4.82
C VAL A 66 -2.83 30.81 -3.52
N THR A 67 -2.95 32.13 -3.63
CA THR A 67 -3.21 33.06 -2.51
C THR A 67 -4.55 33.77 -2.63
N GLY A 68 -5.33 33.41 -3.66
CA GLY A 68 -6.64 33.95 -3.97
C GLY A 68 -7.28 33.17 -5.11
N THR A 69 -8.52 33.51 -5.47
CA THR A 69 -9.18 32.96 -6.65
C THR A 69 -8.29 33.12 -7.89
N THR A 70 -7.94 32.01 -8.53
CA THR A 70 -6.96 31.97 -9.62
C THR A 70 -7.55 31.30 -10.85
N ARG A 71 -7.37 31.91 -12.03
CA ARG A 71 -7.77 31.38 -13.33
C ARG A 71 -6.55 31.17 -14.21
N PHE A 72 -6.27 29.93 -14.58
CA PHE A 72 -5.16 29.58 -15.46
C PHE A 72 -5.62 29.50 -16.93
N THR A 73 -4.84 30.09 -17.83
CA THR A 73 -4.97 29.94 -19.29
C THR A 73 -3.66 29.39 -19.85
N PHE A 74 -3.69 28.76 -21.02
CA PHE A 74 -2.51 28.28 -21.71
C PHE A 74 -2.24 29.11 -22.96
N THR A 75 -0.98 29.40 -23.24
CA THR A 75 -0.52 30.03 -24.47
C THR A 75 0.79 29.42 -24.92
N TYR A 76 1.23 29.71 -26.14
CA TYR A 76 2.57 29.41 -26.61
C TYR A 76 3.13 30.64 -27.32
N SER A 77 4.12 31.30 -26.71
CA SER A 77 4.71 32.54 -27.25
C SER A 77 5.84 32.29 -28.25
N GLY A 78 6.35 31.06 -28.32
CA GLY A 78 7.44 30.68 -29.21
C GLY A 78 7.01 30.53 -30.67
N THR A 79 8.00 30.39 -31.55
CA THR A 79 7.75 29.98 -32.95
C THR A 79 7.20 28.56 -32.94
N ALA A 80 6.03 28.35 -33.56
CA ALA A 80 5.40 27.04 -33.62
C ALA A 80 6.38 25.98 -34.20
N PRO A 81 6.64 24.88 -33.48
CA PRO A 81 7.44 23.80 -34.03
C PRO A 81 6.78 23.24 -35.29
N SER A 82 7.61 22.93 -36.30
CA SER A 82 7.21 22.24 -37.52
C SER A 82 8.00 20.93 -37.61
N PRO A 83 7.35 19.76 -37.58
CA PRO A 83 5.89 19.55 -37.49
C PRO A 83 5.33 19.99 -36.13
N MET A 84 4.01 20.23 -36.07
CA MET A 84 3.32 20.54 -34.81
C MET A 84 3.52 19.41 -33.81
N VAL A 85 3.90 19.77 -32.58
CA VAL A 85 4.20 18.83 -31.50
C VAL A 85 3.11 18.93 -30.43
N THR A 86 2.61 17.78 -29.98
CA THR A 86 1.74 17.72 -28.79
C THR A 86 2.56 18.05 -27.54
N ILE A 87 2.05 18.94 -26.70
CA ILE A 87 2.65 19.27 -25.39
C ILE A 87 1.78 18.66 -24.29
N GLU A 88 2.40 18.15 -23.23
CA GLU A 88 1.74 17.54 -22.08
C GLU A 88 2.03 18.34 -20.79
N PRO A 89 1.42 19.53 -20.63
CA PRO A 89 1.76 20.38 -19.50
C PRO A 89 1.26 19.82 -18.17
N THR A 90 2.06 20.01 -17.12
CA THR A 90 1.73 19.67 -15.74
C THR A 90 1.68 20.95 -14.91
N VAL A 91 0.63 21.13 -14.11
CA VAL A 91 0.47 22.27 -13.20
C VAL A 91 0.35 21.74 -11.78
N VAL A 92 1.35 22.03 -10.95
CA VAL A 92 1.38 21.72 -9.52
C VAL A 92 0.92 22.96 -8.77
N ILE A 93 -0.20 22.83 -8.06
CA ILE A 93 -0.84 23.92 -7.34
C ILE A 93 -0.80 23.60 -5.86
N THR A 94 -0.39 24.55 -5.03
CA THR A 94 -0.43 24.46 -3.58
C THR A 94 -1.30 25.59 -3.04
N GLN A 95 -2.31 25.29 -2.23
CA GLN A 95 -3.04 26.29 -1.44
C GLN A 95 -2.09 26.94 -0.44
N ASP A 96 -2.19 28.25 -0.22
CA ASP A 96 -1.42 28.89 0.85
C ASP A 96 -1.86 28.42 2.26
N SER A 97 -1.28 29.03 3.29
CA SER A 97 -1.57 28.70 4.69
C SER A 97 -3.02 28.99 5.13
N THR A 98 -3.80 29.73 4.33
CA THR A 98 -5.20 30.04 4.61
C THR A 98 -6.16 29.09 3.90
N GLY A 99 -5.79 28.63 2.69
CA GLY A 99 -6.65 27.81 1.85
C GLY A 99 -7.93 28.54 1.41
N GLY A 100 -8.92 27.78 0.93
CA GLY A 100 -10.21 28.28 0.47
C GLY A 100 -10.19 28.85 -0.94
N HIS A 101 -9.03 28.88 -1.61
CA HIS A 101 -8.89 29.57 -2.89
C HIS A 101 -9.40 28.72 -4.05
N SER A 102 -10.39 29.24 -4.78
CA SER A 102 -10.90 28.58 -5.98
C SER A 102 -9.89 28.66 -7.11
N VAL A 103 -9.63 27.54 -7.77
CA VAL A 103 -8.77 27.49 -8.96
C VAL A 103 -9.57 26.98 -10.14
N THR A 104 -9.48 27.64 -11.29
CA THR A 104 -10.15 27.21 -12.53
C THR A 104 -9.20 27.25 -13.72
N PHE A 105 -9.35 26.32 -14.65
CA PHE A 105 -8.62 26.33 -15.91
C PHE A 105 -9.55 26.70 -17.06
N MET A 106 -9.19 27.77 -17.76
CA MET A 106 -9.98 28.33 -18.85
C MET A 106 -9.67 27.61 -20.16
N ASN A 107 -10.69 27.46 -21.01
CA ASN A 107 -10.60 26.82 -22.33
C ASN A 107 -10.07 25.37 -22.28
N VAL A 108 -10.28 24.68 -21.15
CA VAL A 108 -9.94 23.27 -20.98
C VAL A 108 -11.18 22.40 -21.16
N THR A 109 -11.10 21.44 -22.09
CA THR A 109 -12.07 20.35 -22.19
C THR A 109 -11.68 19.23 -21.22
N TRP A 110 -12.48 19.03 -20.18
CA TRP A 110 -12.20 18.03 -19.16
C TRP A 110 -12.72 16.65 -19.55
N LEU A 111 -11.88 15.63 -19.44
CA LEU A 111 -12.22 14.24 -19.76
C LEU A 111 -12.26 13.36 -18.50
N PRO A 112 -13.19 12.39 -18.42
CA PRO A 112 -14.26 12.10 -19.39
C PRO A 112 -15.56 12.90 -19.14
N SER A 113 -15.67 13.61 -18.02
CA SER A 113 -16.95 14.16 -17.53
C SER A 113 -17.37 15.50 -18.14
N GLY A 114 -16.52 16.14 -18.94
CA GLY A 114 -16.75 17.50 -19.47
C GLY A 114 -16.61 18.62 -18.43
N SER A 115 -16.42 18.29 -17.14
CA SER A 115 -16.37 19.24 -16.03
C SER A 115 -15.03 19.19 -15.31
N GLN A 116 -14.55 20.36 -14.87
CA GLN A 116 -13.33 20.45 -14.06
C GLN A 116 -13.52 19.66 -12.75
N PRO A 117 -12.56 18.81 -12.36
CA PRO A 117 -12.64 18.09 -11.11
C PRO A 117 -12.50 19.05 -9.91
N ALA A 118 -13.15 18.74 -8.80
CA ALA A 118 -13.12 19.58 -7.60
C ALA A 118 -11.71 19.62 -6.98
N LEU A 119 -11.03 20.76 -7.06
CA LEU A 119 -9.67 20.94 -6.56
C LEU A 119 -9.65 21.09 -5.02
N PRO A 120 -8.63 20.58 -4.32
CA PRO A 120 -8.51 20.77 -2.88
C PRO A 120 -8.45 22.25 -2.50
N LEU A 121 -9.23 22.60 -1.49
CA LEU A 121 -9.32 23.95 -0.92
C LEU A 121 -8.73 24.03 0.50
N ALA A 122 -8.23 22.93 1.09
CA ALA A 122 -7.66 23.00 2.43
C ALA A 122 -6.34 23.79 2.43
N ALA A 123 -6.03 24.48 3.52
CA ALA A 123 -4.75 25.16 3.71
C ALA A 123 -3.57 24.23 3.45
N ASN A 124 -2.55 24.70 2.73
CA ASN A 124 -1.37 23.95 2.31
C ASN A 124 -1.65 22.69 1.48
N ALA A 125 -2.88 22.47 1.02
CA ALA A 125 -3.20 21.33 0.17
C ALA A 125 -2.59 21.50 -1.22
N ALA A 126 -1.93 20.44 -1.70
CA ALA A 126 -1.35 20.41 -3.03
C ALA A 126 -2.19 19.54 -3.97
N THR A 127 -2.27 19.95 -5.24
CA THR A 127 -2.88 19.20 -6.33
C THR A 127 -2.01 19.25 -7.57
N VAL A 128 -2.06 18.19 -8.37
CA VAL A 128 -1.42 18.15 -9.68
C VAL A 128 -2.52 18.03 -10.73
N ALA A 129 -2.50 18.92 -11.71
CA ALA A 129 -3.36 18.87 -12.88
C ALA A 129 -2.50 18.60 -14.12
N CYS A 130 -2.87 17.55 -14.86
CA CYS A 130 -2.16 17.15 -16.07
C CYS A 130 -3.04 17.44 -17.29
N PHE A 131 -2.39 17.95 -18.34
CA PHE A 131 -3.05 18.38 -19.55
C PHE A 131 -2.39 17.79 -20.79
N LEU A 132 -3.11 17.83 -21.89
CA LEU A 132 -2.62 17.51 -23.22
C LEU A 132 -3.12 18.58 -24.20
N THR A 133 -2.21 19.10 -25.02
CA THR A 133 -2.55 20.05 -26.08
C THR A 133 -1.91 19.64 -27.40
N PRO A 134 -2.69 19.28 -28.44
CA PRO A 134 -2.15 18.94 -29.75
C PRO A 134 -1.69 20.17 -30.55
N ASP A 135 -2.08 21.39 -30.16
CA ASP A 135 -2.00 22.62 -30.94
C ASP A 135 -1.51 23.83 -30.13
N LEU A 136 -0.44 23.61 -29.34
CA LEU A 136 0.32 24.67 -28.65
C LEU A 136 -0.54 25.55 -27.73
N GLY A 137 -1.56 24.99 -27.08
CA GLY A 137 -2.39 25.64 -26.08
C GLY A 137 -3.72 26.17 -26.61
N THR A 138 -4.01 26.03 -27.91
CA THR A 138 -5.30 26.47 -28.49
C THR A 138 -6.44 25.55 -28.08
N THR A 139 -6.20 24.24 -28.10
CA THR A 139 -7.08 23.18 -27.61
C THR A 139 -6.39 22.46 -26.46
N VAL A 140 -6.97 22.57 -25.26
CA VAL A 140 -6.40 21.93 -24.07
C VAL A 140 -7.36 20.90 -23.53
N TYR A 141 -6.88 19.68 -23.37
CA TYR A 141 -7.59 18.59 -22.71
C TYR A 141 -7.04 18.41 -21.30
N GLY A 142 -7.92 18.50 -20.30
CA GLY A 142 -7.58 18.21 -18.90
C GLY A 142 -8.07 16.82 -18.53
N GLN A 143 -7.26 16.04 -17.82
CA GLN A 143 -7.75 14.80 -17.22
C GLN A 143 -8.28 15.04 -15.82
N GLY A 144 -9.53 14.64 -15.58
CA GLY A 144 -10.23 14.79 -14.30
C GLY A 144 -9.66 13.94 -13.15
N ALA A 145 -8.60 13.16 -13.38
CA ALA A 145 -7.92 12.41 -12.35
C ALA A 145 -7.08 13.38 -11.49
N LEU A 146 -7.72 13.99 -10.50
CA LEU A 146 -6.98 14.70 -9.46
C LEU A 146 -6.14 13.70 -8.70
N GLN A 147 -4.85 13.73 -8.97
CA GLN A 147 -3.89 13.18 -8.04
C GLN A 147 -3.84 14.15 -6.86
N TYR A 148 -4.61 13.85 -5.82
CA TYR A 148 -4.43 14.41 -4.48
C TYR A 148 -3.08 13.90 -3.94
N GLY A 149 -2.01 14.49 -4.47
CA GLY A 149 -0.62 14.16 -4.25
C GLY A 149 -0.21 12.74 -4.67
N GLY A 150 0.85 12.67 -5.47
CA GLY A 150 1.44 11.43 -5.97
C GLY A 150 1.58 10.35 -4.89
N GLY A 151 1.09 9.16 -5.19
CA GLY A 151 1.25 7.98 -4.34
C GLY A 151 0.58 8.05 -2.96
N TYR A 152 -0.03 9.15 -2.49
CA TYR A 152 -0.50 9.19 -1.10
C TYR A 152 -1.73 8.32 -0.82
N GLY A 153 -2.48 7.93 -1.86
CA GLY A 153 -3.53 6.90 -1.74
C GLY A 153 -2.99 5.56 -1.24
N VAL A 154 -1.67 5.30 -1.34
CA VAL A 154 -1.04 4.10 -0.76
C VAL A 154 -1.16 4.08 0.77
N TYR A 155 -1.33 5.24 1.41
CA TYR A 155 -1.38 5.41 2.86
C TYR A 155 -2.81 5.44 3.41
N GLY A 156 -3.82 5.13 2.59
CA GLY A 156 -5.22 5.16 2.97
C GLY A 156 -5.88 6.53 2.85
N ASP A 157 -7.19 6.56 3.02
CA ASP A 157 -8.03 7.77 2.91
C ASP A 157 -8.19 8.51 4.25
N GLY A 158 -7.82 7.88 5.38
CA GLY A 158 -7.98 8.46 6.72
C GLY A 158 -9.40 8.37 7.27
N SER A 159 -10.27 7.53 6.68
CA SER A 159 -11.69 7.38 7.06
C SER A 159 -11.94 6.96 8.52
N ASP A 160 -10.95 6.40 9.20
CA ASP A 160 -11.02 6.04 10.62
C ASP A 160 -10.70 7.21 11.58
N GLY A 161 -10.38 8.40 11.05
CA GLY A 161 -10.07 9.57 11.86
C GLY A 161 -8.74 9.44 12.60
N ALA A 162 -8.53 10.26 13.63
CA ALA A 162 -7.34 10.22 14.45
C ALA A 162 -7.50 9.16 15.55
N ILE A 163 -6.52 8.25 15.65
CA ILE A 163 -6.54 7.12 16.57
C ILE A 163 -5.46 7.33 17.63
N VAL A 164 -5.83 7.16 18.90
CA VAL A 164 -4.93 7.24 20.06
C VAL A 164 -5.18 6.00 20.91
N LEU A 165 -4.20 5.10 20.96
CA LEU A 165 -4.22 3.89 21.76
C LEU A 165 -3.45 4.15 23.06
N ASP A 166 -4.15 4.49 24.13
CA ASP A 166 -3.61 4.96 25.41
C ASP A 166 -4.08 4.15 26.64
N GLY A 167 -4.78 3.04 26.40
CA GLY A 167 -5.41 2.24 27.44
C GLY A 167 -6.79 2.75 27.86
N THR A 168 -7.30 3.85 27.29
CA THR A 168 -8.60 4.41 27.65
C THR A 168 -9.55 4.49 26.46
N ASN A 169 -9.09 5.00 25.32
CA ASN A 169 -9.93 5.18 24.13
C ASN A 169 -10.41 3.85 23.55
N THR A 170 -11.60 3.88 22.97
CA THR A 170 -12.25 2.74 22.31
C THR A 170 -12.71 3.12 20.90
N TYR A 171 -12.57 2.20 19.95
CA TYR A 171 -12.99 2.38 18.57
C TYR A 171 -13.81 1.17 18.15
N GLY A 172 -14.95 1.35 17.47
CA GLY A 172 -15.83 0.23 17.10
C GLY A 172 -15.20 -0.81 16.16
N PHE A 173 -14.08 -0.46 15.53
CA PHE A 173 -13.29 -1.31 14.63
C PHE A 173 -11.97 -1.81 15.24
N ILE A 174 -11.70 -1.49 16.50
CA ILE A 174 -10.55 -1.97 17.27
C ILE A 174 -11.09 -2.65 18.54
N GLY A 175 -10.91 -3.97 18.62
CA GLY A 175 -11.21 -4.71 19.84
C GLY A 175 -10.18 -4.43 20.93
N ARG A 176 -10.58 -4.61 22.18
CA ARG A 176 -9.76 -4.34 23.36
C ARG A 176 -9.72 -5.55 24.29
N GLY A 177 -8.53 -5.91 24.75
CA GLY A 177 -8.31 -7.06 25.61
C GLY A 177 -8.75 -6.84 27.04
N SER A 178 -8.81 -7.96 27.77
CA SER A 178 -8.97 -7.95 29.23
C SER A 178 -7.77 -7.29 29.93
N GLN A 179 -6.59 -7.28 29.28
CA GLN A 179 -5.44 -6.50 29.71
C GLN A 179 -5.62 -5.03 29.31
N ALA A 180 -5.54 -4.13 30.29
CA ALA A 180 -5.40 -2.71 30.00
C ALA A 180 -4.19 -2.52 29.07
N ASN A 181 -4.37 -1.78 27.97
CA ASN A 181 -3.34 -1.49 26.95
C ASN A 181 -3.19 -2.53 25.82
N TYR A 182 -4.09 -3.51 25.71
CA TYR A 182 -4.09 -4.44 24.58
C TYR A 182 -5.22 -4.17 23.58
N TYR A 183 -4.86 -3.92 22.32
CA TYR A 183 -5.77 -3.63 21.21
C TYR A 183 -5.57 -4.61 20.06
N TRP A 184 -6.64 -4.95 19.35
CA TRP A 184 -6.55 -5.67 18.08
C TRP A 184 -7.46 -5.11 17.00
N ALA A 185 -6.99 -5.11 15.77
CA ALA A 185 -7.79 -4.70 14.62
C ALA A 185 -8.91 -5.72 14.34
N LEU A 186 -10.14 -5.25 14.08
CA LEU A 186 -11.26 -6.09 13.61
C LEU A 186 -11.45 -6.02 12.08
N ARG A 187 -10.77 -5.07 11.44
CA ARG A 187 -10.71 -4.84 9.99
C ARG A 187 -9.42 -4.09 9.64
N ASP A 188 -9.20 -3.82 8.35
CA ASP A 188 -8.19 -2.85 7.93
C ASP A 188 -8.41 -1.49 8.61
N ILE A 189 -7.32 -0.87 9.03
CA ILE A 189 -7.31 0.44 9.67
C ILE A 189 -6.86 1.49 8.63
N TYR A 190 -7.63 2.57 8.50
CA TYR A 190 -7.39 3.71 7.62
C TYR A 190 -7.33 5.00 8.44
N ALA A 191 -6.29 5.15 9.26
CA ALA A 191 -6.16 6.27 10.18
C ALA A 191 -5.72 7.56 9.47
N SER A 192 -6.23 8.71 9.91
CA SER A 192 -5.66 10.02 9.54
C SER A 192 -4.38 10.33 10.32
N SER A 193 -4.28 9.81 11.54
CA SER A 193 -3.07 9.76 12.37
C SER A 193 -3.25 8.63 13.37
N LEU A 194 -2.15 7.99 13.80
CA LEU A 194 -2.18 6.94 14.80
C LEU A 194 -1.12 7.21 15.86
N THR A 195 -1.52 7.31 17.11
CA THR A 195 -0.58 7.37 18.25
C THR A 195 -0.77 6.14 19.13
N ILE A 196 0.33 5.48 19.47
CA ILE A 196 0.37 4.36 20.40
C ILE A 196 1.19 4.81 21.60
N ALA A 197 0.54 4.87 22.76
CA ALA A 197 1.15 5.30 24.00
C ALA A 197 2.14 4.24 24.55
N PRO A 198 3.04 4.62 25.47
CA PRO A 198 3.94 3.67 26.12
C PRO A 198 3.19 2.47 26.71
N GLY A 199 3.69 1.26 26.45
CA GLY A 199 3.10 0.02 26.97
C GLY A 199 1.80 -0.43 26.29
N CYS A 200 1.27 0.31 25.32
CA CYS A 200 0.14 -0.13 24.51
C CYS A 200 0.57 -1.06 23.37
N THR A 201 -0.24 -2.08 23.10
CA THR A 201 -0.05 -3.03 22.00
C THR A 201 -1.20 -2.91 21.00
N LEU A 202 -0.88 -2.69 19.73
CA LEU A 202 -1.78 -2.87 18.60
C LEU A 202 -1.41 -4.16 17.86
N GLN A 203 -2.27 -5.16 17.98
CA GLN A 203 -2.20 -6.39 17.21
C GLN A 203 -3.02 -6.26 15.92
N LEU A 204 -2.39 -6.38 14.77
CA LEU A 204 -3.06 -6.42 13.47
C LEU A 204 -3.59 -7.81 13.10
N ALA A 205 -3.73 -8.74 14.05
CA ALA A 205 -4.50 -9.97 13.90
C ALA A 205 -5.73 -10.00 14.82
N GLY A 206 -6.93 -9.87 14.26
CA GLY A 206 -8.18 -9.74 15.03
C GLY A 206 -8.44 -10.91 15.96
N GLY A 207 -8.26 -10.70 17.26
CA GLY A 207 -8.40 -11.74 18.29
C GLY A 207 -7.54 -12.98 18.04
N GLY A 208 -6.43 -12.81 17.31
CA GLY A 208 -5.55 -13.92 16.93
C GLY A 208 -6.11 -14.83 15.85
N THR A 209 -7.10 -14.36 15.07
CA THR A 209 -7.67 -15.12 13.96
C THR A 209 -7.27 -14.52 12.62
N ALA A 210 -7.41 -13.22 12.39
CA ALA A 210 -7.35 -12.64 11.04
C ALA A 210 -6.36 -11.48 10.89
N ALA A 211 -5.40 -11.56 9.96
CA ALA A 211 -4.43 -10.47 9.73
C ALA A 211 -5.01 -9.32 8.89
N PHE A 212 -4.79 -8.09 9.34
CA PHE A 212 -5.27 -6.83 8.77
C PHE A 212 -4.11 -5.89 8.44
N ARG A 213 -4.39 -4.92 7.58
CA ARG A 213 -3.46 -3.88 7.13
C ARG A 213 -3.65 -2.62 7.94
N LEU A 214 -2.57 -1.88 8.11
CA LEU A 214 -2.60 -0.55 8.69
C LEU A 214 -2.19 0.48 7.64
N TYR A 215 -3.14 1.36 7.32
CA TYR A 215 -2.96 2.54 6.50
C TYR A 215 -3.06 3.77 7.40
N CYS A 216 -2.14 4.71 7.27
CA CYS A 216 -2.10 5.96 8.03
C CYS A 216 -1.77 7.14 7.11
N SER A 217 -2.78 7.93 6.74
CA SER A 217 -2.62 9.05 5.81
C SER A 217 -1.89 10.26 6.42
N GLY A 218 -1.59 10.24 7.72
CA GLY A 218 -0.69 11.16 8.40
C GLY A 218 0.46 10.43 9.10
N THR A 219 0.82 10.89 10.30
CA THR A 219 1.92 10.31 11.09
C THR A 219 1.44 9.16 11.96
N LEU A 220 2.15 8.04 11.88
CA LEU A 220 2.10 6.96 12.86
C LEU A 220 3.18 7.21 13.91
N THR A 221 2.77 7.46 15.14
CA THR A 221 3.63 7.68 16.31
C THR A 221 3.54 6.49 17.25
N ASN A 222 4.59 5.68 17.32
CA ASN A 222 4.72 4.61 18.30
C ASN A 222 5.65 5.06 19.43
N ASN A 223 5.09 5.58 20.51
CA ASN A 223 5.81 6.22 21.60
C ASN A 223 6.15 5.20 22.71
N GLY A 224 6.89 4.15 22.38
CA GLY A 224 7.22 3.07 23.34
C GLY A 224 6.13 2.00 23.49
N GLY A 225 5.22 1.88 22.52
CA GLY A 225 4.27 0.78 22.40
C GLY A 225 4.76 -0.34 21.48
N TYR A 226 3.84 -1.24 21.13
CA TYR A 226 4.09 -2.42 20.30
C TYR A 226 3.09 -2.47 19.13
N ILE A 227 3.58 -2.62 17.90
CA ILE A 227 2.76 -2.95 16.73
C ILE A 227 3.19 -4.32 16.23
N VAL A 228 2.24 -5.26 16.20
CA VAL A 228 2.54 -6.67 15.96
C VAL A 228 1.51 -7.32 15.05
N THR A 229 1.92 -8.25 14.20
CA THR A 229 0.96 -9.08 13.45
C THR A 229 0.28 -10.10 14.33
N TYR A 230 1.01 -10.65 15.29
CA TYR A 230 0.51 -11.68 16.19
C TYR A 230 1.26 -11.59 17.51
N VAL A 231 0.57 -11.80 18.62
CA VAL A 231 1.21 -11.94 19.94
C VAL A 231 1.25 -13.43 20.21
N ASN A 232 2.47 -13.97 20.33
CA ASN A 232 2.79 -15.35 20.70
C ASN A 232 1.67 -15.98 21.54
N SER A 233 0.77 -16.72 20.88
CA SER A 233 -0.09 -17.67 21.56
C SER A 233 0.65 -19.00 21.46
N PRO A 234 1.57 -19.33 22.40
CA PRO A 234 2.23 -20.62 22.38
C PRO A 234 1.14 -21.69 22.31
N ALA A 235 1.30 -22.66 21.42
CA ALA A 235 0.40 -23.80 21.38
C ALA A 235 0.50 -24.51 22.73
N SER A 236 -0.57 -24.45 23.54
CA SER A 236 -0.61 -25.15 24.82
C SER A 236 -1.00 -26.61 24.57
N GLY A 237 -0.11 -27.54 24.93
CA GLY A 237 -0.32 -28.98 24.79
C GLY A 237 -0.06 -29.52 23.38
N ALA A 238 -0.58 -30.72 23.09
CA ALA A 238 -0.32 -31.47 21.86
C ALA A 238 -1.12 -30.99 20.63
N LYS A 239 -1.92 -29.93 20.77
CA LYS A 239 -2.71 -29.38 19.67
C LYS A 239 -1.84 -28.39 18.90
N ALA A 240 -1.51 -28.73 17.66
CA ALA A 240 -0.85 -27.80 16.73
C ALA A 240 -1.59 -26.46 16.71
N GLY A 241 -0.82 -25.37 16.67
CA GLY A 241 -1.39 -24.04 16.52
C GLY A 241 -2.37 -24.03 15.34
N SER A 242 -3.59 -23.57 15.59
CA SER A 242 -4.57 -23.41 14.53
C SER A 242 -4.07 -22.38 13.54
N ASN A 243 -4.28 -22.63 12.25
CA ASN A 243 -4.05 -21.62 11.22
C ASN A 243 -4.88 -20.37 11.54
N LEU A 244 -4.34 -19.22 11.16
CA LEU A 244 -5.05 -17.96 11.24
C LEU A 244 -6.29 -18.02 10.33
N THR A 245 -7.45 -17.67 10.88
CA THR A 245 -8.70 -17.47 10.11
C THR A 245 -8.59 -16.19 9.27
N TRP A 246 -9.46 -16.01 8.30
CA TRP A 246 -9.19 -15.09 7.20
C TRP A 246 -9.51 -13.62 7.55
N GLY A 247 -8.57 -12.71 7.24
CA GLY A 247 -8.75 -11.26 7.32
C GLY A 247 -8.83 -10.60 5.95
N SER A 248 -8.40 -9.35 5.86
CA SER A 248 -8.28 -8.59 4.59
C SER A 248 -7.00 -8.91 3.81
N LEU A 249 -5.99 -9.50 4.47
CA LEU A 249 -4.86 -10.14 3.83
C LEU A 249 -5.37 -11.45 3.20
N VAL A 250 -5.29 -11.50 1.86
CA VAL A 250 -6.04 -12.40 0.95
C VAL A 250 -5.55 -13.86 1.08
N PRO A 251 -6.34 -14.92 0.78
CA PRO A 251 -6.07 -16.26 1.30
C PRO A 251 -4.76 -16.86 0.78
N GLY A 252 -3.84 -17.15 1.71
CA GLY A 252 -2.88 -18.23 1.51
C GLY A 252 -3.55 -19.57 1.82
N ALA A 253 -3.05 -20.66 1.22
CA ALA A 253 -3.58 -21.99 1.54
C ALA A 253 -3.21 -22.33 2.99
N ASN A 254 -4.22 -22.72 3.75
CA ASN A 254 -4.04 -23.39 5.02
C ASN A 254 -3.20 -24.65 4.78
N SER A 255 -1.97 -24.66 5.27
CA SER A 255 -1.28 -25.94 5.41
C SER A 255 -1.99 -26.74 6.50
N PRO A 256 -2.40 -27.99 6.23
CA PRO A 256 -2.93 -28.83 7.30
C PRO A 256 -1.87 -28.98 8.39
N ALA A 257 -2.29 -28.91 9.66
CA ALA A 257 -1.44 -29.35 10.77
C ALA A 257 -0.97 -30.78 10.49
N GLY A 258 0.26 -31.11 10.91
CA GLY A 258 0.77 -32.47 10.81
C GLY A 258 -0.26 -33.45 11.38
N SER A 259 -0.82 -34.31 10.52
CA SER A 259 -1.94 -35.17 10.88
C SER A 259 -1.51 -36.37 11.75
N THR A 260 -0.21 -36.67 11.77
CA THR A 260 0.41 -37.79 12.47
C THR A 260 1.41 -37.32 13.53
N ALA A 261 1.67 -38.16 14.54
CA ALA A 261 2.76 -37.94 15.49
C ALA A 261 4.11 -37.88 14.73
N ASN A 262 5.03 -37.01 15.16
CA ASN A 262 6.31 -36.69 14.51
C ASN A 262 6.22 -36.06 13.12
N ALA A 263 5.03 -35.63 12.68
CA ALA A 263 4.94 -34.90 11.43
C ALA A 263 5.74 -33.59 11.56
N THR A 264 6.68 -33.40 10.62
CA THR A 264 7.33 -32.11 10.39
C THR A 264 6.25 -31.04 10.28
N GLY A 265 6.49 -29.87 10.88
CA GLY A 265 5.64 -28.70 10.67
C GLY A 265 5.45 -28.48 9.18
N ALA A 266 4.22 -28.15 8.78
CA ALA A 266 3.98 -27.91 7.36
C ALA A 266 4.71 -26.64 6.95
N ALA A 267 5.29 -26.61 5.75
CA ALA A 267 5.88 -25.40 5.22
C ALA A 267 4.83 -24.28 5.16
N GLY A 268 5.25 -23.05 5.44
CA GLY A 268 4.44 -21.88 5.10
C GLY A 268 4.21 -21.87 3.59
N THR A 269 2.97 -21.67 3.14
CA THR A 269 2.67 -21.64 1.71
C THR A 269 2.40 -20.22 1.26
N SER A 270 2.96 -19.85 0.11
CA SER A 270 2.47 -18.73 -0.69
C SER A 270 1.57 -19.29 -1.79
N VAL A 271 0.37 -19.77 -1.45
CA VAL A 271 -0.59 -20.13 -2.51
C VAL A 271 -1.22 -18.86 -3.07
N ILE A 272 -1.03 -18.68 -4.37
CA ILE A 272 -1.68 -17.62 -5.14
C ILE A 272 -3.15 -18.03 -5.33
N GLY A 273 -4.08 -17.23 -4.82
CA GLY A 273 -5.46 -17.31 -5.29
C GLY A 273 -5.57 -16.81 -6.74
N THR A 274 -6.52 -17.34 -7.50
CA THR A 274 -6.86 -16.87 -8.87
C THR A 274 -6.92 -15.34 -8.94
N TRP A 275 -6.53 -14.75 -10.09
CA TRP A 275 -6.52 -13.30 -10.36
C TRP A 275 -7.65 -12.53 -9.65
N GLY A 276 -7.29 -11.48 -8.89
CA GLY A 276 -8.20 -10.77 -8.00
C GLY A 276 -8.15 -11.22 -6.53
N LYS A 277 -7.45 -12.34 -6.25
CA LYS A 277 -7.10 -12.79 -4.91
C LYS A 277 -5.58 -12.59 -4.71
N GLY A 278 -5.19 -11.50 -4.05
CA GLY A 278 -3.79 -11.24 -3.69
C GLY A 278 -3.09 -12.47 -3.06
N ALA A 279 -1.81 -12.65 -3.35
CA ALA A 279 -1.00 -13.64 -2.68
C ALA A 279 -0.71 -13.15 -1.27
N THR A 280 -1.08 -13.91 -0.23
CA THR A 280 -0.42 -13.77 1.07
C THR A 280 0.04 -15.13 1.55
N ALA A 281 1.17 -15.09 2.25
CA ALA A 281 1.76 -16.27 2.80
C ALA A 281 1.37 -16.40 4.26
N VAL A 282 0.78 -17.53 4.58
CA VAL A 282 0.45 -17.89 5.95
C VAL A 282 1.62 -18.68 6.50
N GLY A 283 1.99 -18.37 7.74
CA GLY A 283 2.94 -19.20 8.47
C GLY A 283 2.48 -20.66 8.49
N GLY A 284 3.44 -21.58 8.41
CA GLY A 284 3.14 -23.01 8.45
C GLY A 284 2.36 -23.39 9.72
N ALA A 285 1.58 -24.47 9.66
CA ALA A 285 1.08 -25.09 10.88
C ALA A 285 2.26 -25.72 11.64
N GLY A 286 2.28 -25.59 12.96
CA GLY A 286 3.31 -26.23 13.77
C GLY A 286 3.21 -27.75 13.74
N GLY A 287 4.31 -28.42 14.08
CA GLY A 287 4.32 -29.88 14.20
C GLY A 287 3.36 -30.35 15.30
N LYS A 288 2.72 -31.50 15.10
CA LYS A 288 1.95 -32.22 16.12
C LYS A 288 2.84 -33.31 16.71
N ASN A 289 2.80 -33.51 18.03
CA ASN A 289 3.48 -34.65 18.64
C ASN A 289 2.51 -35.68 19.24
N GLY A 290 2.99 -36.93 19.29
CA GLY A 290 2.38 -38.03 20.03
C GLY A 290 3.13 -38.31 21.32
N SER A 291 2.58 -39.22 22.13
CA SER A 291 3.27 -39.78 23.30
C SER A 291 4.37 -40.75 22.84
N GLY A 292 5.59 -40.59 23.35
CA GLY A 292 6.70 -41.54 23.15
C GLY A 292 7.48 -41.34 21.86
N THR A 293 7.41 -40.14 21.29
CA THR A 293 7.97 -39.87 19.97
C THR A 293 8.80 -38.58 19.95
N ALA A 294 9.88 -38.59 19.16
CA ALA A 294 10.79 -37.46 19.01
C ALA A 294 10.09 -36.24 18.40
N GLY A 295 10.37 -35.04 18.90
CA GLY A 295 9.74 -33.81 18.40
C GLY A 295 9.87 -33.65 16.88
N GLY A 296 8.77 -33.26 16.21
CA GLY A 296 8.77 -32.96 14.79
C GLY A 296 9.55 -31.67 14.51
N ALA A 297 10.38 -31.67 13.45
CA ALA A 297 11.08 -30.46 13.02
C ALA A 297 10.10 -29.33 12.66
N GLY A 298 10.54 -28.08 12.77
CA GLY A 298 9.77 -26.93 12.30
C GLY A 298 9.53 -26.99 10.79
N GLY A 299 8.51 -26.29 10.32
CA GLY A 299 8.26 -26.18 8.89
C GLY A 299 9.36 -25.39 8.19
N THR A 300 9.61 -25.66 6.92
CA THR A 300 10.47 -24.80 6.10
C THR A 300 9.69 -23.56 5.64
N ALA A 301 10.33 -22.39 5.64
CA ALA A 301 9.77 -21.25 4.93
C ALA A 301 9.99 -21.51 3.44
N ASN A 302 8.92 -21.65 2.66
CA ASN A 302 9.07 -21.80 1.22
C ASN A 302 9.06 -20.41 0.58
N PRO A 303 10.17 -19.93 -0.01
CA PRO A 303 10.15 -18.68 -0.73
C PRO A 303 9.18 -18.82 -1.92
N PRO A 304 8.53 -17.71 -2.30
CA PRO A 304 7.59 -17.72 -3.42
C PRO A 304 8.33 -18.12 -4.69
N ASN A 305 8.01 -19.31 -5.21
CA ASN A 305 8.69 -19.85 -6.38
C ASN A 305 8.25 -19.06 -7.62
N ARG A 306 9.22 -18.69 -8.47
CA ARG A 306 9.09 -17.79 -9.63
C ARG A 306 7.79 -18.05 -10.41
N MET A 307 6.83 -17.13 -10.37
CA MET A 307 5.62 -17.20 -11.20
C MET A 307 5.46 -15.97 -12.11
N PRO A 308 5.10 -16.18 -13.38
CA PRO A 308 4.74 -15.13 -14.32
C PRO A 308 3.30 -14.66 -14.06
N GLY A 309 3.14 -13.43 -13.57
CA GLY A 309 1.82 -12.80 -13.35
C GLY A 309 1.47 -12.63 -11.87
N GLY A 310 2.13 -11.68 -11.20
CA GLY A 310 2.00 -11.47 -9.76
C GLY A 310 0.68 -10.86 -9.32
N THR A 311 0.01 -11.50 -8.36
CA THR A 311 -1.09 -10.89 -7.60
C THR A 311 -0.57 -10.36 -6.27
N LEU A 312 -0.44 -9.03 -6.22
CA LEU A 312 -0.04 -8.28 -5.03
C LEU A 312 -1.24 -8.05 -4.10
N PRO A 313 -1.03 -7.57 -2.86
CA PRO A 313 -2.11 -7.13 -2.00
C PRO A 313 -3.04 -6.18 -2.78
N ARG A 314 -4.33 -6.54 -2.83
CA ARG A 314 -5.41 -6.05 -3.71
C ARG A 314 -5.56 -4.51 -3.85
N ALA A 315 -4.78 -3.70 -3.14
CA ALA A 315 -4.88 -2.25 -3.13
C ALA A 315 -3.54 -1.54 -2.82
N LEU A 316 -2.37 -2.10 -3.18
CA LEU A 316 -1.20 -1.24 -3.34
C LEU A 316 -1.33 -0.54 -4.70
N PRO A 317 -1.42 0.80 -4.75
CA PRO A 317 -1.22 1.53 -6.00
C PRO A 317 0.03 1.00 -6.67
N GLN A 318 -0.06 0.70 -7.96
CA GLN A 318 0.99 0.09 -8.77
C GLN A 318 2.36 0.82 -8.66
N VAL A 319 2.35 2.07 -8.19
CA VAL A 319 3.55 2.87 -7.87
C VAL A 319 4.28 2.39 -6.62
N ALA A 320 3.59 1.96 -5.55
CA ALA A 320 4.23 1.31 -4.40
C ALA A 320 4.72 -0.10 -4.74
N THR A 321 4.18 -0.69 -5.81
CA THR A 321 4.66 -1.95 -6.39
C THR A 321 6.00 -1.78 -7.10
N LEU A 322 6.23 -0.64 -7.75
CA LEU A 322 7.47 -0.38 -8.48
C LEU A 322 8.70 -0.35 -7.56
N SER A 323 8.55 -0.01 -6.28
CA SER A 323 9.69 0.06 -5.35
C SER A 323 10.08 -1.28 -4.72
N VAL A 324 9.30 -2.34 -4.94
CA VAL A 324 9.72 -3.72 -4.58
C VAL A 324 10.14 -4.49 -5.83
N THR A 325 10.67 -3.76 -6.82
CA THR A 325 11.41 -4.30 -7.94
C THR A 325 12.86 -3.93 -7.68
N ASP A 326 13.72 -4.91 -7.39
CA ASP A 326 15.16 -4.77 -7.11
C ASP A 326 16.00 -4.30 -8.32
N GLY A 327 15.45 -3.43 -9.16
CA GLY A 327 16.07 -3.04 -10.43
C GLY A 327 16.03 -4.13 -11.51
N THR A 328 15.58 -5.36 -11.20
CA THR A 328 15.55 -6.47 -12.18
C THR A 328 14.23 -6.62 -12.93
N GLY A 329 13.19 -5.83 -12.60
CA GLY A 329 11.86 -5.98 -13.20
C GLY A 329 11.03 -7.14 -12.63
N ALA A 330 11.58 -7.93 -11.70
CA ALA A 330 10.87 -9.06 -11.10
C ALA A 330 9.96 -8.61 -9.94
N PRO A 331 8.68 -9.05 -9.89
CA PRO A 331 7.82 -8.81 -8.72
C PRO A 331 8.33 -9.61 -7.52
N HIS A 332 8.56 -8.93 -6.40
CA HIS A 332 8.87 -9.57 -5.12
C HIS A 332 7.58 -9.89 -4.35
N TYR A 333 7.55 -11.06 -3.73
CA TYR A 333 6.41 -11.54 -2.97
C TYR A 333 6.80 -11.73 -1.50
N PHE A 334 5.90 -11.36 -0.59
CA PHE A 334 6.14 -11.48 0.84
C PHE A 334 5.69 -12.86 1.34
N ALA A 335 6.62 -13.61 1.94
CA ALA A 335 6.35 -14.87 2.60
C ALA A 335 6.20 -14.70 4.12
N GLY A 336 5.32 -15.49 4.73
CA GLY A 336 5.26 -15.68 6.17
C GLY A 336 6.44 -16.51 6.64
N GLY A 337 6.73 -16.45 7.94
CA GLY A 337 7.80 -17.23 8.57
C GLY A 337 7.51 -18.73 8.59
N ALA A 338 8.59 -19.50 8.78
CA ALA A 338 8.53 -20.92 9.13
C ALA A 338 7.72 -21.15 10.42
N SER A 339 7.09 -22.32 10.54
CA SER A 339 6.46 -22.74 11.79
C SER A 339 7.48 -23.28 12.79
N GLY A 340 7.13 -23.20 14.07
CA GLY A 340 7.94 -23.80 15.13
C GLY A 340 7.90 -25.34 15.07
N GLY A 341 8.99 -25.97 15.54
CA GLY A 341 9.02 -27.41 15.78
C GLY A 341 8.16 -27.81 16.98
N ALA A 342 7.78 -29.09 17.03
CA ALA A 342 7.12 -29.68 18.19
C ALA A 342 8.16 -30.24 19.17
N GLY A 343 7.89 -30.16 20.47
CA GLY A 343 8.70 -30.81 21.50
C GLY A 343 8.45 -32.32 21.57
N ALA A 344 9.41 -33.10 22.09
CA ALA A 344 9.30 -34.55 22.29
C ALA A 344 8.27 -34.92 23.39
N GLY A 345 7.68 -36.13 23.33
CA GLY A 345 6.76 -36.68 24.33
C GLY A 345 7.38 -37.86 25.09
N ASP A 346 6.98 -38.10 26.34
CA ASP A 346 7.66 -39.02 27.29
C ASP A 346 7.02 -40.43 27.39
N GLY A 347 6.30 -40.86 26.35
CA GLY A 347 5.59 -42.14 26.32
C GLY A 347 4.22 -42.11 26.99
N THR A 348 4.00 -41.21 27.95
CA THR A 348 2.70 -41.03 28.63
C THR A 348 2.02 -39.73 28.19
N TYR A 349 2.79 -38.66 28.09
CA TYR A 349 2.34 -37.32 27.72
C TYR A 349 2.92 -36.93 26.37
N ALA A 350 2.08 -36.35 25.52
CA ALA A 350 2.51 -35.78 24.26
C ALA A 350 3.30 -34.48 24.48
N GLY A 351 4.32 -34.26 23.65
CA GLY A 351 5.09 -33.02 23.65
C GLY A 351 4.26 -31.81 23.21
N GLY A 352 4.75 -30.61 23.56
CA GLY A 352 4.13 -29.36 23.11
C GLY A 352 4.17 -29.23 21.59
N ALA A 353 3.10 -28.75 20.98
CA ALA A 353 3.04 -28.57 19.54
C ALA A 353 3.75 -27.29 19.07
N GLY A 354 4.19 -27.25 17.81
CA GLY A 354 4.82 -26.06 17.24
C GLY A 354 3.87 -24.86 17.14
N GLY A 355 4.38 -23.65 17.36
CA GLY A 355 3.66 -22.42 17.03
C GLY A 355 3.52 -22.22 15.51
N PRO A 356 2.47 -21.51 15.07
CA PRO A 356 2.31 -21.19 13.65
C PRO A 356 3.43 -20.25 13.20
N GLY A 357 3.79 -20.25 11.91
CA GLY A 357 4.73 -19.24 11.39
C GLY A 357 4.17 -17.82 11.46
N GLY A 358 5.05 -16.82 11.43
CA GLY A 358 4.64 -15.41 11.48
C GLY A 358 4.01 -14.94 10.18
N ASN A 359 2.99 -14.08 10.27
CA ASN A 359 2.45 -13.41 9.09
C ASN A 359 3.22 -12.12 8.79
N PRO A 360 3.30 -11.69 7.51
CA PRO A 360 3.86 -10.41 7.14
C PRO A 360 3.08 -9.26 7.79
N LEU A 361 3.81 -8.25 8.28
CA LEU A 361 3.25 -7.02 8.82
C LEU A 361 3.15 -5.97 7.71
N PHE A 362 1.95 -5.46 7.45
CA PHE A 362 1.74 -4.41 6.47
C PHE A 362 1.37 -3.09 7.15
N ILE A 363 2.25 -2.09 7.01
CA ILE A 363 2.05 -0.72 7.48
C ILE A 363 2.40 0.22 6.34
N ALA A 364 1.46 1.08 5.96
CA ALA A 364 1.68 2.18 5.05
C ALA A 364 1.32 3.50 5.76
N ALA A 365 2.33 4.29 6.13
CA ALA A 365 2.13 5.59 6.78
C ALA A 365 2.93 6.70 6.07
N ARG A 366 2.41 7.94 6.02
CA ARG A 366 3.15 9.08 5.44
C ARG A 366 4.42 9.41 6.25
N GLY A 367 4.37 9.24 7.56
CA GLY A 367 5.51 9.36 8.45
C GLY A 367 5.43 8.33 9.57
N ILE A 368 6.57 7.79 9.97
CA ILE A 368 6.67 6.87 11.11
C ILE A 368 7.65 7.47 12.11
N VAL A 369 7.17 7.76 13.32
CA VAL A 369 7.99 8.09 14.48
C VAL A 369 7.92 6.89 15.43
N ASN A 370 8.98 6.10 15.50
CA ASN A 370 8.99 4.86 16.27
C ASN A 370 10.06 4.89 17.37
N VAL A 371 9.62 4.98 18.62
CA VAL A 371 10.42 4.78 19.84
C VAL A 371 10.03 3.46 20.53
N GLY A 372 9.10 2.70 19.96
CA GLY A 372 8.65 1.40 20.42
C GLY A 372 9.09 0.25 19.51
N THR A 373 8.33 -0.85 19.56
CA THR A 373 8.59 -2.05 18.75
C THR A 373 7.58 -2.18 17.61
N ILE A 374 8.06 -2.46 16.41
CA ILE A 374 7.26 -2.88 15.25
C ILE A 374 7.81 -4.23 14.80
N ALA A 375 7.01 -5.30 14.91
CA ALA A 375 7.52 -6.65 14.67
C ALA A 375 6.48 -7.58 14.04
N ALA A 376 6.92 -8.39 13.09
CA ALA A 376 6.18 -9.56 12.64
C ALA A 376 6.64 -10.78 13.46
N TYR A 377 5.85 -11.20 14.45
CA TYR A 377 6.18 -12.39 15.24
C TYR A 377 5.59 -13.64 14.59
N GLY A 378 6.40 -14.70 14.54
CA GLY A 378 5.92 -16.07 14.45
C GLY A 378 5.64 -16.66 15.82
N GLY A 379 4.84 -17.72 15.84
CA GLY A 379 4.69 -18.57 17.00
C GLY A 379 5.99 -19.30 17.29
N ASN A 380 6.45 -19.22 18.54
CA ASN A 380 7.57 -20.01 19.02
C ASN A 380 7.27 -21.52 18.93
N GLY A 381 8.27 -22.34 18.62
CA GLY A 381 8.19 -23.79 18.83
C GLY A 381 7.97 -24.10 20.31
N ALA A 382 7.17 -25.11 20.64
CA ALA A 382 6.98 -25.49 22.03
C ALA A 382 8.18 -26.30 22.55
N ALA A 383 8.43 -26.18 23.86
CA ALA A 383 9.41 -26.99 24.56
C ALA A 383 9.02 -28.49 24.53
N ALA A 384 10.01 -29.37 24.64
CA ALA A 384 9.78 -30.79 24.90
C ALA A 384 8.93 -30.98 26.16
N ALA A 385 8.06 -32.00 26.18
CA ALA A 385 7.41 -32.39 27.44
C ALA A 385 8.51 -32.72 28.45
N GLY A 386 8.48 -32.07 29.61
CA GLY A 386 9.45 -32.26 30.71
C GLY A 386 9.28 -33.60 31.43
N GLY A 387 8.95 -34.66 30.70
CA GLY A 387 8.86 -36.01 31.21
C GLY A 387 10.24 -36.63 31.28
N ASN A 388 10.53 -37.31 32.39
CA ASN A 388 11.80 -37.95 32.66
C ASN A 388 12.27 -38.76 31.45
N ALA A 389 13.35 -38.31 30.81
CA ALA A 389 14.15 -39.18 29.98
C ALA A 389 14.71 -40.26 30.92
N ALA A 390 14.03 -41.40 31.01
CA ALA A 390 14.59 -42.56 31.67
C ALA A 390 15.87 -42.93 30.91
N LEU A 391 17.01 -42.84 31.60
CA LEU A 391 18.32 -43.31 31.14
C LEU A 391 18.32 -44.81 30.88
#